data_AF-A0A379SF10-F1
#
_entry.id   AF-A0A379SF10-F1
#
_cell.length_a   1.000
_cell.length_b   1.000
_cell.length_c   1.000
_cell.angle_alpha   90.00
_cell.angle_beta   90.00
_cell.angle_gamma   90.00
#
_symmetry.space_group_name_H-M   'P 1'
#
loop_
_entity.id
_entity.type
_entity.pdbx_description
1 polymer ?
#
loop_
_entity_poly.entity_id
_entity_poly.type
_entity_poly.pdbx_seq_one_letter_code
_entity_poly.pdbx_strand_id
1 'polypeptide(L)'
;MTCHKHLMILKYPKVFMEVMDMIGAYAKRGESLSKREQYVFAAVLLYFIFLSPLLIIFGGVIGWGLAIIPPALYFYLGYKKQKRRGTIVKSIVQYIKNQNSKLFAPEEAYEYKSIPSLYFGIDVKKGTMLYVRFYSNNTMDIIGMNIHNFTRTVVTKNHLEIYTKYVDMPMIEFSIGTDSARALANTMHAMAERSYDYPVDFPRMIQEKRKEWEKVAGIPVAEVF
;
A
#
# COMPACT_ATOMS: atom_id res chain seq x y z
N MET A 1 14.26 -44.79 -32.79
CA MET A 1 15.31 -44.34 -31.85
C MET A 1 14.95 -42.93 -31.40
N THR A 2 14.39 -42.82 -30.21
CA THR A 2 13.58 -41.69 -29.73
C THR A 2 14.48 -40.62 -29.12
N CYS A 3 14.53 -39.43 -29.72
CA CYS A 3 15.35 -38.31 -29.22
C CYS A 3 14.49 -37.42 -28.31
N HIS A 4 14.56 -37.65 -26.99
CA HIS A 4 14.02 -36.75 -25.98
C HIS A 4 15.09 -35.70 -25.64
N LYS A 5 15.05 -34.54 -26.31
CA LYS A 5 15.69 -33.32 -25.81
C LYS A 5 14.61 -32.42 -25.23
N HIS A 6 14.43 -32.52 -23.92
CA HIS A 6 13.54 -31.66 -23.16
C HIS A 6 14.03 -30.21 -23.27
N LEU A 7 13.17 -29.39 -23.87
CA LEU A 7 13.27 -27.94 -23.98
C LEU A 7 13.32 -27.32 -22.57
N MET A 8 14.52 -26.98 -22.10
CA MET A 8 14.75 -26.28 -20.83
C MET A 8 14.95 -24.78 -21.10
N ILE A 9 13.98 -24.16 -21.79
CA ILE A 9 13.96 -22.72 -22.07
C ILE A 9 12.62 -22.21 -21.52
N LEU A 10 12.64 -21.10 -20.76
CA LEU A 10 11.50 -20.39 -20.13
C LEU A 10 11.31 -20.58 -18.60
N LYS A 11 12.36 -20.37 -17.80
CA LYS A 11 12.19 -19.88 -16.40
C LYS A 11 12.90 -18.56 -16.09
N TYR A 12 13.86 -18.15 -16.92
CA TYR A 12 14.61 -16.91 -16.76
C TYR A 12 13.84 -15.59 -17.00
N PRO A 13 12.88 -15.46 -17.93
CA PRO A 13 12.27 -14.15 -18.19
C PRO A 13 11.37 -13.69 -17.04
N LYS A 14 10.76 -14.62 -16.31
CA LYS A 14 9.86 -14.29 -15.19
C LYS A 14 10.63 -13.76 -13.98
N VAL A 15 11.74 -14.41 -13.62
CA VAL A 15 12.58 -13.98 -12.49
C VAL A 15 13.24 -12.64 -12.81
N PHE A 16 13.72 -12.45 -14.04
CA PHE A 16 14.31 -11.18 -14.47
C PHE A 16 13.28 -10.03 -14.46
N MET A 17 12.07 -10.25 -14.99
CA MET A 17 11.00 -9.25 -14.91
C MET A 17 10.58 -8.94 -13.48
N GLU A 18 10.49 -9.94 -12.59
CA GLU A 18 10.18 -9.72 -11.18
C GLU A 18 11.27 -8.89 -10.47
N VAL A 19 12.54 -9.08 -10.84
CA VAL A 19 13.67 -8.28 -10.31
C VAL A 19 13.64 -6.84 -10.83
N MET A 20 13.34 -6.62 -12.12
CA MET A 20 13.22 -5.28 -12.68
C MET A 20 12.00 -4.52 -12.11
N ASP A 21 10.87 -5.20 -11.94
CA ASP A 21 9.69 -4.66 -11.27
C ASP A 21 9.98 -4.31 -9.80
N MET A 22 10.75 -5.15 -9.11
CA MET A 22 11.20 -4.88 -7.75
C MET A 22 12.07 -3.62 -7.71
N ILE A 23 13.07 -3.50 -8.57
CA ILE A 23 13.96 -2.34 -8.64
C ILE A 23 13.16 -1.07 -8.94
N GLY A 24 12.23 -1.11 -9.92
CA GLY A 24 11.35 0.02 -10.24
C GLY A 24 10.43 0.41 -9.07
N ALA A 25 9.88 -0.57 -8.35
CA ALA A 25 9.04 -0.33 -7.17
C ALA A 25 9.80 0.23 -5.97
N TYR A 26 11.09 -0.06 -5.84
CA TYR A 26 11.97 0.55 -4.83
C TYR A 26 12.42 1.96 -5.25
N ALA A 27 12.77 2.18 -6.52
CA ALA A 27 13.15 3.50 -7.04
C ALA A 27 12.02 4.53 -6.89
N LYS A 28 10.77 4.12 -7.12
CA LYS A 28 9.58 4.98 -6.95
C LYS A 28 9.29 5.36 -5.48
N ARG A 29 9.96 4.72 -4.51
CA ARG A 29 9.77 4.91 -3.06
C ARG A 29 10.81 5.82 -2.41
N GLY A 30 11.69 6.46 -3.19
CA GLY A 30 12.88 7.16 -2.69
C GLY A 30 12.69 8.07 -1.48
N GLU A 31 11.49 8.64 -1.27
CA GLU A 31 11.20 9.54 -0.14
C GLU A 31 10.42 8.92 1.04
N SER A 32 9.86 7.70 0.93
CA SER A 32 9.03 7.07 1.99
C SER A 32 9.64 5.81 2.61
N LEU A 33 10.95 5.62 2.43
CA LEU A 33 11.71 4.52 3.04
C LEU A 33 11.74 4.66 4.56
N SER A 34 11.27 3.64 5.27
CA SER A 34 11.33 3.56 6.73
C SER A 34 12.77 3.70 7.22
N LYS A 35 13.02 4.29 8.41
CA LYS A 35 14.37 4.40 9.02
C LYS A 35 15.12 3.05 9.00
N ARG A 36 14.41 1.94 9.24
CA ARG A 36 14.98 0.59 9.19
C ARG A 36 15.41 0.18 7.78
N GLU A 37 14.63 0.56 6.76
CA GLU A 37 14.97 0.30 5.36
C GLU A 37 16.17 1.18 4.94
N GLN A 38 16.24 2.44 5.39
CA GLN A 38 17.40 3.31 5.15
C GLN A 38 18.69 2.73 5.73
N TYR A 39 18.67 2.20 6.96
CA TYR A 39 19.82 1.51 7.54
C TYR A 39 20.20 0.25 6.77
N VAL A 40 19.22 -0.50 6.25
CA VAL A 40 19.51 -1.67 5.39
C VAL A 40 20.11 -1.23 4.06
N PHE A 41 19.60 -0.17 3.43
CA PHE A 41 20.19 0.39 2.21
C PHE A 41 21.62 0.88 2.46
N ALA A 42 21.86 1.59 3.57
CA ALA A 42 23.17 2.05 3.98
C ALA A 42 24.11 0.86 4.27
N ALA A 43 23.62 -0.20 4.92
CA ALA A 43 24.39 -1.41 5.20
C ALA A 43 24.70 -2.20 3.92
N VAL A 44 23.77 -2.27 2.97
CA VAL A 44 23.99 -2.89 1.65
C VAL A 44 24.99 -2.06 0.84
N LEU A 45 24.90 -0.72 0.86
CA LEU A 45 25.87 0.18 0.24
C LEU A 45 27.26 0.02 0.88
N LEU A 46 27.34 0.02 2.22
CA LEU A 46 28.58 -0.25 2.95
C LEU A 46 29.15 -1.63 2.63
N TYR A 47 28.30 -2.65 2.50
CA TYR A 47 28.69 -3.99 2.08
C TYR A 47 29.27 -3.99 0.66
N PHE A 48 28.62 -3.31 -0.28
CA PHE A 48 29.13 -3.16 -1.65
C PHE A 48 30.43 -2.35 -1.71
N ILE A 49 30.59 -1.31 -0.87
CA ILE A 49 31.79 -0.45 -0.88
C ILE A 49 32.98 -1.11 -0.17
N PHE A 50 32.77 -1.79 0.95
CA PHE A 50 33.87 -2.27 1.81
C PHE A 50 34.08 -3.80 1.76
N LEU A 51 33.01 -4.59 1.71
CA LEU A 51 33.12 -6.05 1.80
C LEU A 51 33.20 -6.72 0.43
N SER A 52 32.51 -6.16 -0.57
CA SER A 52 32.51 -6.71 -1.93
C SER A 52 33.89 -6.67 -2.59
N PRO A 53 34.71 -5.60 -2.49
CA PRO A 53 36.03 -5.59 -3.10
C PRO A 53 36.95 -6.65 -2.49
N LEU A 54 36.87 -6.85 -1.16
CA LEU A 54 37.62 -7.88 -0.45
C LEU A 54 37.20 -9.30 -0.87
N LEU A 55 35.89 -9.57 -1.02
CA LEU A 55 35.38 -10.85 -1.51
C LEU A 55 35.68 -11.09 -3.00
N ILE A 56 35.74 -10.03 -3.81
CA ILE A 56 36.09 -10.09 -5.24
C ILE A 56 37.58 -10.40 -5.42
N ILE A 57 38.45 -9.79 -4.61
CA ILE A 57 39.91 -10.01 -4.67
C ILE A 57 40.29 -11.44 -4.24
N PHE A 58 39.61 -12.00 -3.22
CA PHE A 58 39.98 -13.32 -2.67
C PHE A 58 39.11 -14.51 -3.13
N GLY A 59 37.89 -14.29 -3.64
CA GLY A 59 36.87 -15.36 -3.77
C GLY A 59 36.50 -15.82 -5.20
N GLY A 60 36.98 -15.16 -6.26
CA GLY A 60 36.59 -15.48 -7.64
C GLY A 60 35.05 -15.49 -7.85
N VAL A 61 34.55 -16.29 -8.80
CA VAL A 61 33.11 -16.38 -9.15
C VAL A 61 32.22 -16.76 -7.96
N ILE A 62 32.75 -17.52 -7.01
CA ILE A 62 32.03 -17.97 -5.81
C ILE A 62 31.82 -16.81 -4.82
N GLY A 63 32.80 -15.91 -4.72
CA GLY A 63 32.71 -14.67 -3.92
C GLY A 63 31.59 -13.74 -4.41
N TRP A 64 31.39 -13.63 -5.73
CA TRP A 64 30.30 -12.85 -6.33
C TRP A 64 28.91 -13.39 -5.95
N GLY A 65 28.76 -14.72 -5.92
CA GLY A 65 27.50 -15.36 -5.52
C GLY A 65 27.14 -15.05 -4.07
N LEU A 66 28.09 -15.24 -3.14
CA LEU A 66 27.88 -14.96 -1.72
C LEU A 66 27.62 -13.47 -1.43
N ALA A 67 28.13 -12.57 -2.26
CA ALA A 67 27.91 -11.13 -2.10
C ALA A 67 26.53 -10.66 -2.55
N ILE A 68 25.99 -11.23 -3.63
CA ILE A 68 24.74 -10.74 -4.23
C ILE A 68 23.51 -11.47 -3.67
N ILE A 69 23.64 -12.76 -3.35
CA ILE A 69 22.50 -13.61 -2.97
C ILE A 69 21.79 -13.14 -1.69
N PRO A 70 22.48 -12.83 -0.57
CA PRO A 70 21.79 -12.44 0.66
C PRO A 70 21.03 -11.10 0.54
N PRO A 71 21.60 -10.01 -0.02
CA PRO A 71 20.85 -8.79 -0.30
C PRO A 71 19.67 -9.03 -1.26
N ALA A 72 19.90 -9.75 -2.36
CA ALA A 72 18.84 -10.03 -3.34
C ALA A 72 17.67 -10.82 -2.73
N LEU A 73 17.96 -11.83 -1.90
CA LEU A 73 16.95 -12.61 -1.20
C LEU A 73 16.15 -11.75 -0.22
N TYR A 74 16.82 -10.88 0.55
CA TYR A 74 16.16 -9.96 1.47
C TYR A 74 15.19 -9.01 0.74
N PHE A 75 15.65 -8.38 -0.35
CA PHE A 75 14.81 -7.49 -1.16
C PHE A 75 13.63 -8.23 -1.79
N TYR A 76 13.86 -9.45 -2.29
CA TYR A 76 12.81 -10.30 -2.86
C TYR A 76 11.73 -10.66 -1.83
N LEU A 77 12.13 -11.06 -0.61
CA LEU A 77 11.20 -11.36 0.47
C LEU A 77 10.39 -10.12 0.88
N GLY A 78 11.04 -8.95 0.96
CA GLY A 78 10.38 -7.67 1.22
C GLY A 78 9.35 -7.32 0.14
N TYR A 79 9.73 -7.43 -1.13
CA TYR A 79 8.85 -7.20 -2.28
C TYR A 79 7.65 -8.15 -2.27
N LYS A 80 7.87 -9.46 -2.07
CA LYS A 80 6.79 -10.47 -2.00
C LYS A 80 5.81 -10.16 -0.88
N LYS A 81 6.31 -9.77 0.30
CA LYS A 81 5.47 -9.38 1.44
C LYS A 81 4.59 -8.17 1.11
N GLN A 82 5.14 -7.17 0.44
CA GLN A 82 4.41 -5.96 0.07
C GLN A 82 3.41 -6.18 -1.06
N LYS A 83 3.78 -6.97 -2.06
CA LYS A 83 2.87 -7.39 -3.14
C LYS A 83 1.66 -8.11 -2.56
N ARG A 84 1.88 -9.04 -1.61
CA ARG A 84 0.80 -9.71 -0.87
C ARG A 84 -0.13 -8.71 -0.18
N ARG A 85 0.43 -7.73 0.55
CA ARG A 85 -0.37 -6.70 1.23
C ARG A 85 -1.24 -5.90 0.25
N GLY A 86 -0.66 -5.50 -0.89
CA GLY A 86 -1.41 -4.78 -1.92
C GLY A 86 -2.48 -5.61 -2.61
N THR A 87 -2.26 -6.89 -2.81
CA THR A 87 -3.30 -7.80 -3.32
C THR A 87 -4.48 -7.88 -2.34
N ILE A 88 -4.22 -7.98 -1.03
CA ILE A 88 -5.28 -8.04 -0.01
C ILE A 88 -6.08 -6.74 0.05
N VAL A 89 -5.41 -5.58 0.08
CA VAL A 89 -6.10 -4.28 0.07
C VAL A 89 -6.93 -4.14 -1.21
N LYS A 90 -6.37 -4.49 -2.37
CA LYS A 90 -7.08 -4.43 -3.65
C LYS A 90 -8.30 -5.34 -3.69
N SER A 91 -8.20 -6.57 -3.17
CA SER A 91 -9.34 -7.52 -3.18
C SER A 91 -10.48 -7.03 -2.30
N ILE A 92 -10.18 -6.44 -1.13
CA ILE A 92 -11.20 -5.87 -0.23
C ILE A 92 -11.85 -4.66 -0.86
N VAL A 93 -11.07 -3.74 -1.42
CA VAL A 93 -11.59 -2.54 -2.09
C VAL A 93 -12.48 -2.93 -3.27
N GLN A 94 -12.07 -3.90 -4.10
CA GLN A 94 -12.90 -4.40 -5.19
C GLN A 94 -14.18 -5.05 -4.68
N TYR A 95 -14.10 -5.82 -3.60
CA TYR A 95 -15.28 -6.43 -2.98
C TYR A 95 -16.26 -5.37 -2.48
N ILE A 96 -15.77 -4.34 -1.77
CA ILE A 96 -16.60 -3.22 -1.27
C ILE A 96 -17.25 -2.47 -2.44
N LYS A 97 -16.50 -2.15 -3.49
CA LYS A 97 -17.05 -1.47 -4.69
C LYS A 97 -18.11 -2.31 -5.39
N ASN A 98 -17.93 -3.63 -5.46
CA ASN A 98 -18.88 -4.52 -6.13
C ASN A 98 -20.16 -4.71 -5.31
N GLN A 99 -20.04 -4.92 -3.99
CA GLN A 99 -21.19 -5.13 -3.11
C GLN A 99 -21.95 -3.84 -2.82
N ASN A 100 -21.24 -2.72 -2.64
CA ASN A 100 -21.79 -1.45 -2.20
C ASN A 100 -21.73 -0.38 -3.30
N SER A 101 -21.89 -0.78 -4.58
CA SER A 101 -21.81 0.12 -5.73
C SER A 101 -22.79 1.31 -5.65
N LYS A 102 -23.92 1.14 -4.96
CA LYS A 102 -24.89 2.21 -4.69
C LYS A 102 -24.42 3.25 -3.68
N LEU A 103 -23.51 2.90 -2.77
CA LEU A 103 -23.06 3.76 -1.66
C LEU A 103 -21.63 4.27 -1.85
N PHE A 104 -20.81 3.53 -2.59
CA PHE A 104 -19.41 3.87 -2.84
C PHE A 104 -18.98 3.42 -4.24
N ALA A 105 -18.82 4.40 -5.14
CA ALA A 105 -18.33 4.23 -6.50
C ALA A 105 -17.42 5.42 -6.87
N PRO A 106 -16.20 5.48 -6.30
CA PRO A 106 -15.25 6.56 -6.59
C PRO A 106 -14.84 6.54 -8.06
N GLU A 107 -14.62 7.72 -8.64
CA GLU A 107 -14.00 7.84 -9.96
C GLU A 107 -12.48 7.63 -9.82
N GLU A 108 -11.83 7.07 -10.85
CA GLU A 108 -10.40 6.72 -10.77
C GLU A 108 -9.50 7.92 -10.43
N ALA A 109 -9.91 9.13 -10.81
CA ALA A 109 -9.20 10.38 -10.51
C ALA A 109 -9.14 10.71 -9.00
N TYR A 110 -10.11 10.22 -8.22
CA TYR A 110 -10.21 10.45 -6.77
C TYR A 110 -9.77 9.23 -5.95
N GLU A 111 -9.03 8.30 -6.57
CA GLU A 111 -8.47 7.13 -5.91
C GLU A 111 -6.96 7.26 -5.72
N TYR A 112 -6.55 7.22 -4.47
CA TYR A 112 -5.15 7.17 -4.09
C TYR A 112 -4.69 5.75 -3.77
N LYS A 113 -3.75 5.24 -4.57
CA LYS A 113 -3.21 3.87 -4.53
C LYS A 113 -1.68 3.80 -4.47
N SER A 114 -1.01 4.89 -4.13
CA SER A 114 0.45 5.02 -4.27
C SER A 114 1.23 3.99 -3.43
N ILE A 115 0.71 3.65 -2.25
CA ILE A 115 1.33 2.69 -1.34
C ILE A 115 0.55 1.38 -1.41
N PRO A 116 1.19 0.22 -1.69
CA PRO A 116 0.49 -1.06 -1.81
C PRO A 116 -0.38 -1.41 -0.59
N SER A 117 0.04 -1.06 0.62
CA SER A 117 -0.71 -1.35 1.85
C SER A 117 -1.77 -0.30 2.19
N LEU A 118 -2.04 0.67 1.33
CA LEU A 118 -2.94 1.78 1.61
C LEU A 118 -3.85 2.04 0.41
N TYR A 119 -5.12 2.22 0.69
CA TYR A 119 -6.08 2.73 -0.26
C TYR A 119 -6.86 3.86 0.39
N PHE A 120 -7.00 4.97 -0.34
CA PHE A 120 -7.89 6.04 0.03
C PHE A 120 -8.68 6.46 -1.20
N GLY A 121 -10.00 6.37 -1.14
CA GLY A 121 -10.88 6.71 -2.26
C GLY A 121 -11.98 7.65 -1.81
N ILE A 122 -12.24 8.67 -2.62
CA ILE A 122 -13.31 9.64 -2.40
C ILE A 122 -14.37 9.48 -3.50
N ASP A 123 -15.62 9.32 -3.12
CA ASP A 123 -16.78 9.39 -4.03
C ASP A 123 -17.42 10.78 -3.93
N VAL A 124 -17.06 11.65 -4.87
CA VAL A 124 -17.54 13.04 -4.93
C VAL A 124 -19.06 13.13 -5.19
N LYS A 125 -19.66 12.13 -5.84
CA LYS A 125 -21.09 12.13 -6.17
C LYS A 125 -21.94 11.76 -4.95
N LYS A 126 -21.45 10.85 -4.11
CA LYS A 126 -22.19 10.35 -2.96
C LYS A 126 -21.75 10.92 -1.62
N GLY A 127 -20.65 11.66 -1.58
CA GLY A 127 -20.16 12.24 -0.32
C GLY A 127 -19.52 11.20 0.60
N THR A 128 -19.11 10.05 0.07
CA THR A 128 -18.55 8.93 0.87
C THR A 128 -17.05 8.78 0.60
N MET A 129 -16.31 8.39 1.62
CA MET A 129 -14.86 8.19 1.57
C MET A 129 -14.52 6.84 2.19
N LEU A 130 -13.57 6.12 1.60
CA LEU A 130 -13.10 4.84 2.09
C LEU A 130 -11.60 4.89 2.32
N TYR A 131 -11.20 4.56 3.55
CA TYR A 131 -9.82 4.37 3.94
C TYR A 131 -9.59 2.89 4.27
N VAL A 132 -8.57 2.30 3.66
CA VAL A 132 -8.12 0.93 3.95
C VAL A 132 -6.62 0.93 4.13
N ARG A 133 -6.13 0.46 5.27
CA ARG A 133 -4.68 0.35 5.52
C ARG A 133 -4.31 -0.97 6.17
N PHE A 134 -3.35 -1.66 5.56
CA PHE A 134 -2.71 -2.85 6.11
C PHE A 134 -1.47 -2.44 6.91
N TYR A 135 -1.43 -2.77 8.21
CA TYR A 135 -0.32 -2.45 9.10
C TYR A 135 0.71 -3.58 9.20
N SER A 136 1.88 -3.23 9.72
CA SER A 136 3.00 -4.16 9.80
C SER A 136 2.80 -5.32 10.77
N ASN A 137 1.95 -5.13 11.79
CA ASN A 137 1.48 -6.07 12.80
C ASN A 137 0.41 -7.06 12.28
N ASN A 138 0.16 -7.12 10.97
CA ASN A 138 -0.89 -7.93 10.34
C ASN A 138 -2.32 -7.57 10.79
N THR A 139 -2.55 -6.34 11.25
CA THR A 139 -3.91 -5.81 11.40
C THR A 139 -4.25 -4.92 10.21
N MET A 140 -5.54 -4.75 9.95
CA MET A 140 -6.03 -3.85 8.92
C MET A 140 -7.07 -2.91 9.48
N ASP A 141 -7.04 -1.66 9.05
CA ASP A 141 -8.10 -0.70 9.32
C ASP A 141 -8.93 -0.55 8.04
N ILE A 142 -10.25 -0.66 8.16
CA ILE A 142 -11.21 -0.42 7.07
C ILE A 142 -12.26 0.55 7.60
N ILE A 143 -12.31 1.73 7.01
CA ILE A 143 -13.04 2.85 7.60
C ILE A 143 -13.81 3.56 6.50
N GLY A 144 -15.13 3.48 6.61
CA GLY A 144 -16.04 4.31 5.83
C GLY A 144 -16.24 5.64 6.53
N MET A 145 -16.29 6.72 5.75
CA MET A 145 -16.55 8.07 6.27
C MET A 145 -17.56 8.77 5.37
N ASN A 146 -18.47 9.50 6.01
CA ASN A 146 -19.28 10.52 5.35
C ASN A 146 -18.65 11.89 5.58
N ILE A 147 -19.13 12.89 4.85
CA ILE A 147 -18.64 14.26 5.01
C ILE A 147 -18.90 14.81 6.41
N HIS A 148 -19.96 14.34 7.08
CA HIS A 148 -20.29 14.76 8.45
C HIS A 148 -19.33 14.22 9.52
N ASN A 149 -18.62 13.12 9.25
CA ASN A 149 -17.63 12.54 10.16
C ASN A 149 -16.25 13.20 10.01
N PHE A 150 -16.05 13.96 8.93
CA PHE A 150 -14.87 14.75 8.68
C PHE A 150 -14.94 16.09 9.41
N THR A 151 -13.79 16.57 9.94
CA THR A 151 -13.72 17.87 10.62
C THR A 151 -12.75 18.83 9.95
N ARG A 152 -11.49 18.44 9.78
CA ARG A 152 -10.44 19.27 9.18
C ARG A 152 -9.38 18.42 8.49
N THR A 153 -8.69 19.01 7.52
CA THR A 153 -7.44 18.45 6.98
C THR A 153 -6.25 19.31 7.35
N VAL A 154 -5.09 18.69 7.54
CA VAL A 154 -3.80 19.36 7.61
C VAL A 154 -2.88 18.73 6.57
N VAL A 155 -2.35 19.57 5.68
CA VAL A 155 -1.40 19.14 4.65
C VAL A 155 -0.01 19.57 5.08
N THR A 156 0.80 18.59 5.43
CA THR A 156 2.23 18.76 5.70
C THR A 156 3.03 18.35 4.46
N LYS A 157 4.33 18.70 4.37
CA LYS A 157 5.16 18.48 3.17
C LYS A 157 4.92 17.13 2.46
N ASN A 158 4.85 16.01 3.19
CA ASN A 158 4.63 14.67 2.61
C ASN A 158 3.55 13.84 3.34
N HIS A 159 2.67 14.50 4.10
CA HIS A 159 1.66 13.84 4.92
C HIS A 159 0.33 14.56 4.79
N LEU A 160 -0.75 13.77 4.74
CA LEU A 160 -2.11 14.26 4.89
C LEU A 160 -2.64 13.74 6.22
N GLU A 161 -3.02 14.66 7.09
CA GLU A 161 -3.76 14.39 8.32
C GLU A 161 -5.23 14.74 8.10
N ILE A 162 -6.10 13.77 8.33
CA ILE A 162 -7.55 13.91 8.25
C ILE A 162 -8.09 13.72 9.65
N TYR A 163 -8.66 14.77 10.23
CA TYR A 163 -9.26 14.71 11.55
C TYR A 163 -10.72 14.27 11.41
N THR A 164 -11.10 13.30 12.23
CA THR A 164 -12.43 12.68 12.21
C THR A 164 -13.15 12.94 13.54
N LYS A 165 -14.45 12.66 13.58
CA LYS A 165 -15.26 12.68 14.80
C LYS A 165 -15.26 11.33 15.55
N TYR A 166 -14.53 10.33 15.06
CA TYR A 166 -14.43 9.03 15.72
C TYR A 166 -13.56 9.14 16.98
N VAL A 167 -13.98 8.49 18.06
CA VAL A 167 -13.32 8.54 19.38
C VAL A 167 -12.04 7.71 19.39
N ASP A 168 -12.08 6.51 18.82
CA ASP A 168 -10.98 5.54 18.72
C ASP A 168 -9.97 5.95 17.65
N MET A 169 -10.36 6.78 16.69
CA MET A 169 -9.48 7.23 15.62
C MET A 169 -9.74 8.68 15.21
N PRO A 170 -9.41 9.64 16.09
CA PRO A 170 -9.66 11.06 15.86
C PRO A 170 -8.82 11.65 14.72
N MET A 171 -7.77 10.95 14.29
CA MET A 171 -6.88 11.38 13.23
C MET A 171 -6.42 10.20 12.37
N ILE A 172 -6.59 10.35 11.06
CA ILE A 172 -6.01 9.46 10.04
C ILE A 172 -4.82 10.18 9.43
N GLU A 173 -3.64 9.59 9.53
CA GLU A 173 -2.44 10.11 8.89
C GLU A 173 -1.87 9.12 7.88
N PHE A 174 -1.60 9.59 6.67
CA PHE A 174 -0.83 8.82 5.69
C PHE A 174 0.07 9.68 4.82
N SER A 175 1.15 9.06 4.34
CA SER A 175 2.13 9.72 3.48
C SER A 175 1.63 9.78 2.04
N ILE A 176 1.61 11.01 1.51
CA ILE A 176 1.19 11.33 0.16
C ILE A 176 1.95 12.56 -0.31
N GLY A 177 2.31 12.58 -1.60
CA GLY A 177 3.02 13.73 -2.19
C GLY A 177 2.20 15.01 -2.03
N THR A 178 2.87 16.13 -1.80
CA THR A 178 2.25 17.41 -1.42
C THR A 178 1.07 17.80 -2.32
N ASP A 179 1.23 17.66 -3.64
CA ASP A 179 0.21 18.09 -4.60
C ASP A 179 -1.03 17.21 -4.55
N SER A 180 -0.85 15.89 -4.42
CA SER A 180 -1.97 14.96 -4.24
C SER A 180 -2.63 15.15 -2.88
N ALA A 181 -1.87 15.46 -1.83
CA ALA A 181 -2.40 15.79 -0.50
C ALA A 181 -3.30 17.04 -0.55
N ARG A 182 -2.82 18.11 -1.21
CA ARG A 182 -3.60 19.34 -1.43
C ARG A 182 -4.84 19.08 -2.27
N ALA A 183 -4.74 18.29 -3.33
CA ALA A 183 -5.88 17.95 -4.18
C ALA A 183 -6.97 17.19 -3.39
N LEU A 184 -6.59 16.19 -2.60
CA LEU A 184 -7.52 15.48 -1.73
C LEU A 184 -8.14 16.40 -0.67
N ALA A 185 -7.33 17.23 0.00
CA ALA A 185 -7.82 18.21 0.97
C ALA A 185 -8.85 19.16 0.35
N ASN A 186 -8.52 19.78 -0.78
CA ASN A 186 -9.42 20.67 -1.51
C ASN A 186 -10.71 19.96 -1.94
N THR A 187 -10.62 18.69 -2.35
CA THR A 187 -11.79 17.89 -2.75
C THR A 187 -12.70 17.63 -1.54
N MET A 188 -12.14 17.22 -0.39
CA MET A 188 -12.90 17.03 0.85
C MET A 188 -13.55 18.33 1.33
N HIS A 189 -12.84 19.46 1.27
CA HIS A 189 -13.42 20.75 1.62
C HIS A 189 -14.53 21.18 0.65
N ALA A 190 -14.34 20.99 -0.66
CA ALA A 190 -15.39 21.27 -1.64
C ALA A 190 -16.61 20.36 -1.48
N MET A 191 -16.42 19.12 -1.02
CA MET A 191 -17.51 18.22 -0.66
C MET A 191 -18.19 18.67 0.64
N ALA A 192 -17.46 19.20 1.63
CA ALA A 192 -18.04 19.68 2.88
C ALA A 192 -19.05 20.83 2.69
N GLU A 193 -18.84 21.65 1.66
CA GLU A 193 -19.78 22.71 1.26
C GLU A 193 -21.04 22.18 0.55
N ARG A 194 -21.07 20.90 0.17
CA ARG A 194 -22.21 20.29 -0.50
C ARG A 194 -23.09 19.54 0.51
N SER A 195 -24.40 19.72 0.37
CA SER A 195 -25.38 18.89 1.06
C SER A 195 -25.49 17.54 0.36
N TYR A 196 -25.19 16.47 1.09
CA TYR A 196 -25.41 15.09 0.65
C TYR A 196 -26.56 14.46 1.43
N ASP A 197 -27.38 13.67 0.75
CA ASP A 197 -28.36 12.80 1.38
C ASP A 197 -27.80 11.38 1.47
N TYR A 198 -27.77 10.84 2.69
CA TYR A 198 -27.22 9.53 2.99
C TYR A 198 -28.37 8.56 3.29
N PRO A 199 -28.83 7.77 2.30
CA PRO A 199 -29.95 6.83 2.51
C PRO A 199 -29.59 5.71 3.50
N VAL A 200 -28.30 5.46 3.70
CA VAL A 200 -27.75 4.49 4.67
C VAL A 200 -26.51 5.10 5.30
N ASP A 201 -26.33 4.86 6.60
CA ASP A 201 -25.11 5.20 7.33
C ASP A 201 -23.93 4.33 6.85
N PHE A 202 -23.19 4.86 5.87
CA PHE A 202 -22.05 4.19 5.25
C PHE A 202 -20.94 3.81 6.24
N PRO A 203 -20.48 4.70 7.15
CA PRO A 203 -19.57 4.35 8.24
C PRO A 203 -20.02 3.12 9.04
N ARG A 204 -21.26 3.13 9.52
CA ARG A 204 -21.80 2.04 10.35
C ARG A 204 -21.89 0.74 9.56
N MET A 205 -22.32 0.78 8.30
CA MET A 205 -22.41 -0.40 7.46
C MET A 205 -21.05 -1.04 7.16
N ILE A 206 -19.99 -0.23 7.00
CA ILE A 206 -18.63 -0.75 6.88
C ILE A 206 -18.20 -1.46 8.17
N GLN A 207 -18.55 -0.92 9.35
CA GLN A 207 -18.24 -1.55 10.64
C GLN A 207 -19.03 -2.84 10.88
N GLU A 208 -20.32 -2.87 10.60
CA GLU A 208 -21.17 -4.06 10.80
C GLU A 208 -20.67 -5.25 9.95
N LYS A 209 -20.14 -4.96 8.74
CA LYS A 209 -19.55 -5.96 7.85
C LYS A 209 -18.10 -6.31 8.17
N ARG A 210 -17.53 -5.83 9.29
CA ARG A 210 -16.15 -6.13 9.72
C ARG A 210 -15.79 -7.61 9.67
N LYS A 211 -16.66 -8.47 10.20
CA LYS A 211 -16.45 -9.93 10.21
C LYS A 211 -16.38 -10.53 8.79
N GLU A 212 -17.06 -9.93 7.82
CA GLU A 212 -16.95 -10.32 6.42
C GLU A 212 -15.60 -9.90 5.84
N TRP A 213 -15.13 -8.70 6.17
CA TRP A 213 -13.82 -8.20 5.76
C TRP A 213 -12.69 -9.06 6.31
N GLU A 214 -12.77 -9.49 7.57
CA GLU A 214 -11.80 -10.40 8.18
C GLU A 214 -11.72 -11.74 7.43
N LYS A 215 -12.87 -12.29 7.02
CA LYS A 215 -12.92 -13.53 6.22
C LYS A 215 -12.30 -13.35 4.84
N VAL A 216 -12.57 -12.23 4.17
CA VAL A 216 -12.00 -11.95 2.83
C VAL A 216 -10.50 -11.65 2.92
N ALA A 217 -10.07 -10.92 3.95
CA ALA A 217 -8.68 -10.53 4.14
C ALA A 217 -7.80 -11.65 4.69
N GLY A 218 -8.38 -12.59 5.44
CA GLY A 218 -7.68 -13.62 6.20
C GLY A 218 -6.82 -13.05 7.33
N ILE A 219 -7.13 -11.84 7.80
CA ILE A 219 -6.43 -11.11 8.87
C ILE A 219 -7.42 -10.31 9.72
N PRO A 220 -7.09 -10.00 10.99
CA PRO A 220 -7.96 -9.21 11.85
C PRO A 220 -8.11 -7.77 11.35
N VAL A 221 -9.34 -7.26 11.42
CA VAL A 221 -9.68 -5.87 11.08
C VAL A 221 -9.92 -5.11 12.39
N ALA A 222 -9.40 -3.90 12.53
CA ALA A 222 -9.59 -3.09 13.73
C ALA A 222 -11.03 -2.59 13.86
N GLU A 223 -11.48 -2.42 15.09
CA GLU A 223 -12.75 -1.79 15.43
C GLU A 223 -12.52 -0.29 15.63
N VAL A 224 -13.37 0.54 15.04
CA VAL A 224 -13.23 2.00 15.09
C VAL A 224 -14.59 2.65 15.36
N PHE A 225 -14.73 3.33 16.51
CA PHE A 225 -15.89 4.16 16.88
C PHE A 225 -15.50 5.60 17.17
#